data_AF-A0A7S2EC61-F1
#
_entry.id   AF-A0A7S2EC61-F1
#
_cell.length_a   1.000
_cell.length_b   1.000
_cell.length_c   1.000
_cell.angle_alpha   90.00
_cell.angle_beta   90.00
_cell.angle_gamma   90.00
#
_symmetry.space_group_name_H-M   'P 1'
#
loop_
_entity.id
_entity.type
_entity.pdbx_description
1 polymer ?
#
loop_
_entity_poly.entity_id
_entity_poly.type
_entity_poly.pdbx_seq_one_letter_code
_entity_poly.pdbx_strand_id
1 'polypeptide(L)'
;VDFDSMTTNDGNRRLKPPTACRDSPEGCCGMCRYQLRRLQLQTVVFCMLGVLTFTVMYHVLILTQIVPYENVWGGRLQSLEAMYRFETVSMVLSLIMIGIVIHYHERCPCRVLPEPLLRTLCWIFCALFALNTLGNMAAKTWFEMVFFTPLTLFMSVSFARFAIEDNVRGYENFPGVAENSSLTGVL
;
A
#
# COMPACT_ATOMS: atom_id res chain seq x y z
N VAL A 1 -44.89 -32.12 30.05
CA VAL A 1 -43.75 -33.02 30.28
C VAL A 1 -42.81 -32.85 29.11
N ASP A 2 -41.69 -32.12 29.13
CA ASP A 2 -41.00 -31.15 29.99
C ASP A 2 -39.99 -30.49 29.02
N PHE A 3 -39.85 -29.16 28.94
CA PHE A 3 -39.02 -28.27 29.76
C PHE A 3 -37.52 -28.61 29.77
N ASP A 4 -36.73 -27.78 29.08
CA ASP A 4 -35.41 -27.22 29.44
C ASP A 4 -34.78 -26.60 28.18
N SER A 5 -34.85 -25.29 27.93
CA SER A 5 -34.07 -24.18 28.51
C SER A 5 -32.55 -24.33 28.34
N MET A 6 -31.92 -23.45 27.54
CA MET A 6 -30.95 -22.45 28.02
C MET A 6 -30.16 -21.81 26.86
N THR A 7 -30.33 -20.49 26.82
CA THR A 7 -29.42 -19.47 26.31
C THR A 7 -27.93 -19.78 26.42
N THR A 8 -27.18 -19.60 25.33
CA THR A 8 -25.87 -18.92 25.40
C THR A 8 -25.69 -18.02 24.18
N ASN A 9 -25.92 -16.74 24.46
CA ASN A 9 -25.31 -15.60 23.79
C ASN A 9 -23.79 -15.83 23.77
N ASP A 10 -23.17 -15.94 22.60
CA ASP A 10 -21.72 -15.92 22.52
C ASP A 10 -21.25 -15.05 21.34
N GLY A 11 -21.00 -13.79 21.68
CA GLY A 11 -20.42 -12.76 20.83
C GLY A 11 -18.94 -13.03 20.52
N ASN A 12 -18.64 -14.19 19.94
CA ASN A 12 -17.29 -14.55 19.55
C ASN A 12 -17.29 -15.01 18.09
N ARG A 13 -17.32 -14.04 17.18
CA ARG A 13 -17.13 -14.26 15.74
C ARG A 13 -15.65 -14.58 15.44
N ARG A 14 -15.11 -15.62 16.08
CA ARG A 14 -13.93 -16.30 15.54
C ARG A 14 -14.40 -16.95 14.25
N LEU A 15 -13.95 -16.40 13.12
CA LEU A 15 -14.07 -17.01 11.81
C LEU A 15 -13.61 -18.48 11.92
N LYS A 16 -14.56 -19.42 11.96
CA LYS A 16 -14.24 -20.84 11.84
C LYS A 16 -13.60 -21.01 10.45
N PRO A 17 -12.42 -21.65 10.35
CA PRO A 17 -11.84 -21.94 9.05
C PRO A 17 -12.82 -22.80 8.24
N PRO A 18 -12.89 -22.64 6.90
CA PRO A 18 -13.76 -23.43 6.06
C PRO A 18 -13.52 -24.92 6.28
N THR A 19 -14.59 -25.68 6.47
CA THR A 19 -14.59 -27.15 6.64
C THR A 19 -13.95 -27.92 5.48
N ALA A 20 -13.70 -27.26 4.34
CA ALA A 20 -12.99 -27.78 3.18
C ALA A 20 -11.51 -28.16 3.44
N CYS A 21 -10.97 -27.85 4.62
CA CYS A 21 -9.60 -28.19 5.01
C CYS A 21 -9.41 -29.66 5.46
N ARG A 22 -10.47 -30.46 5.55
CA ARG A 22 -10.40 -31.79 6.20
C ARG A 22 -9.90 -32.92 5.29
N ASP A 23 -10.05 -32.78 3.97
CA ASP A 23 -9.89 -33.92 3.04
C ASP A 23 -8.70 -33.80 2.07
N SER A 24 -7.94 -32.70 2.09
CA SER A 24 -6.70 -32.56 1.30
C SER A 24 -5.62 -31.76 2.05
N PRO A 25 -4.53 -32.41 2.52
CA PRO A 25 -3.46 -31.72 3.26
C PRO A 25 -2.74 -30.65 2.40
N GLU A 26 -2.77 -30.77 1.07
CA GLU A 26 -2.14 -29.81 0.16
C GLU A 26 -2.99 -28.54 -0.03
N GLY A 27 -4.32 -28.68 -0.06
CA GLY A 27 -5.26 -27.56 -0.26
C GLY A 27 -5.38 -26.61 0.93
N CYS A 28 -5.36 -27.15 2.16
CA CYS A 28 -5.48 -26.34 3.37
C CYS A 28 -4.25 -25.41 3.57
N CYS A 29 -3.07 -25.85 3.12
CA CYS A 29 -1.85 -25.04 3.18
C CYS A 29 -1.85 -23.89 2.15
N GLY A 30 -2.51 -24.06 0.99
CA GLY A 30 -2.63 -23.03 -0.05
C GLY A 30 -3.50 -21.85 0.39
N MET A 31 -4.68 -22.13 0.95
CA MET A 31 -5.64 -21.09 1.35
C MET A 31 -5.14 -20.25 2.54
N CYS A 32 -4.46 -20.88 3.51
CA CYS A 32 -3.80 -20.16 4.61
C CYS A 32 -2.67 -19.25 4.12
N ARG A 33 -1.82 -19.72 3.19
CA ARG A 33 -0.77 -18.89 2.56
C ARG A 33 -1.34 -17.72 1.76
N TYR A 34 -2.43 -17.94 1.04
CA TYR A 34 -3.13 -16.89 0.30
C TYR A 34 -3.69 -15.81 1.23
N GLN A 35 -4.38 -16.22 2.31
CA GLN A 35 -4.94 -15.28 3.29
C GLN A 35 -3.86 -14.45 4.00
N LEU A 36 -2.73 -15.08 4.38
CA LEU A 36 -1.59 -14.39 4.98
C LEU A 36 -0.97 -13.37 4.00
N ARG A 37 -0.73 -13.78 2.74
CA ARG A 37 -0.18 -12.91 1.70
C ARG A 37 -1.11 -11.72 1.40
N ARG A 38 -2.42 -11.96 1.34
CA ARG A 38 -3.44 -10.92 1.15
C ARG A 38 -3.43 -9.91 2.30
N LEU A 39 -3.42 -10.39 3.55
CA LEU A 39 -3.37 -9.52 4.74
C LEU A 39 -2.10 -8.65 4.72
N GLN A 40 -0.95 -9.25 4.43
CA GLN A 40 0.33 -8.54 4.32
C GLN A 40 0.34 -7.50 3.18
N LEU A 41 -0.40 -7.72 2.10
CA LEU A 41 -0.50 -6.75 1.01
C LEU A 41 -1.36 -5.56 1.43
N GLN A 42 -2.51 -5.80 2.07
CA GLN A 42 -3.37 -4.71 2.55
C GLN A 42 -2.66 -3.87 3.62
N THR A 43 -1.90 -4.48 4.52
CA THR A 43 -1.07 -3.73 5.47
C THR A 43 -0.08 -2.81 4.75
N VAL A 44 0.61 -3.29 3.71
CA VAL A 44 1.53 -2.46 2.92
C VAL A 44 0.79 -1.33 2.21
N VAL A 45 -0.38 -1.60 1.62
CA VAL A 45 -1.22 -0.57 1.00
C VAL A 45 -1.54 0.54 2.00
N PHE A 46 -2.03 0.21 3.20
CA PHE A 46 -2.34 1.22 4.22
C PHE A 46 -1.11 1.99 4.69
N CYS A 47 0.03 1.31 4.91
CA CYS A 47 1.28 1.98 5.26
C CYS A 47 1.76 2.94 4.17
N MET A 48 1.74 2.52 2.90
CA MET A 48 2.11 3.37 1.77
C MET A 48 1.18 4.58 1.63
N LEU A 49 -0.12 4.40 1.80
CA LEU A 49 -1.08 5.52 1.80
C LEU A 49 -0.79 6.51 2.92
N GLY A 50 -0.55 6.02 4.15
CA GLY A 50 -0.19 6.88 5.27
C GLY A 50 1.09 7.69 5.01
N VAL A 51 2.13 7.04 4.46
CA VAL A 51 3.38 7.71 4.07
C VAL A 51 3.14 8.75 2.98
N LEU A 52 2.42 8.41 1.91
CA LEU A 52 2.13 9.33 0.81
C LEU A 52 1.28 10.53 1.25
N THR A 53 0.28 10.31 2.12
CA THR A 53 -0.52 11.40 2.69
C THR A 53 0.36 12.33 3.53
N PHE A 54 1.22 11.78 4.38
CA PHE A 54 2.21 12.57 5.13
C PHE A 54 3.14 13.36 4.21
N THR A 55 3.64 12.75 3.14
CA THR A 55 4.47 13.41 2.12
C THR A 55 3.73 14.57 1.44
N VAL A 56 2.47 14.38 1.05
CA VAL A 56 1.66 15.48 0.48
C VAL A 56 1.47 16.62 1.47
N MET A 57 1.20 16.32 2.74
CA MET A 57 1.12 17.35 3.79
C MET A 57 2.44 18.10 3.93
N TYR A 58 3.57 17.39 3.89
CA TYR A 58 4.90 18.00 3.97
C TYR A 58 5.17 18.95 2.78
N HIS A 59 4.81 18.56 1.56
CA HIS A 59 4.88 19.44 0.38
C HIS A 59 4.04 20.72 0.55
N VAL A 60 2.83 20.62 1.10
CA VAL A 60 1.98 21.79 1.40
C VAL A 60 2.64 22.71 2.44
N LEU A 61 3.29 22.15 3.47
CA LEU A 61 4.00 22.95 4.48
C LEU A 61 5.21 23.71 3.90
N ILE A 62 5.92 23.12 2.93
CA ILE A 62 7.03 23.79 2.24
C ILE A 62 6.49 24.88 1.31
N LEU A 63 5.43 24.59 0.54
CA LEU A 63 4.79 25.56 -0.38
C LEU A 63 4.23 26.78 0.36
N THR A 64 3.76 26.59 1.59
CA THR A 64 3.28 27.65 2.49
C THR A 64 4.40 28.31 3.30
N GLN A 65 5.66 27.90 3.10
CA GLN A 65 6.85 28.41 3.79
C GLN A 65 6.82 28.27 5.31
N ILE A 66 5.94 27.41 5.85
CA ILE A 66 5.98 27.02 7.26
C ILE A 66 7.25 26.22 7.54
N VAL A 67 7.65 25.40 6.56
CA VAL A 67 8.94 24.69 6.55
C VAL A 67 9.88 25.40 5.59
N PRO A 68 11.12 25.77 6.02
CA PRO A 68 12.11 26.41 5.16
C PRO A 68 12.54 25.48 4.02
N TYR A 69 12.52 25.99 2.79
CA TYR A 69 12.83 25.20 1.59
C TYR A 69 14.33 24.92 1.42
N GLU A 70 15.18 25.63 2.16
CA GLU A 70 16.63 25.45 2.18
C GLU A 70 17.05 24.10 2.79
N ASN A 71 16.11 23.43 3.48
CA ASN A 71 16.35 22.14 4.10
C ASN A 71 15.83 20.96 3.27
N VAL A 72 15.23 21.21 2.11
CA VAL A 72 14.72 20.16 1.21
C VAL A 72 15.56 20.09 -0.06
N TRP A 73 15.47 18.97 -0.77
CA TRP A 73 16.30 18.68 -1.95
C TRP A 73 17.80 18.70 -1.65
N GLY A 74 18.20 18.20 -0.47
CA GLY A 74 19.59 18.20 -0.03
C GLY A 74 20.16 19.59 0.24
N GLY A 75 19.30 20.57 0.44
CA GLY A 75 19.62 21.98 0.64
C GLY A 75 20.25 22.67 -0.58
N ARG A 76 19.80 22.29 -1.78
CA ARG A 76 20.33 22.81 -3.05
C ARG A 76 19.43 23.84 -3.72
N LEU A 77 18.21 24.05 -3.21
CA LEU A 77 17.29 25.05 -3.74
C LEU A 77 17.78 26.47 -3.41
N GLN A 78 17.98 27.29 -4.45
CA GLN A 78 18.50 28.65 -4.32
C GLN A 78 17.45 29.74 -4.57
N SER A 79 16.24 29.37 -5.02
CA SER A 79 15.19 30.34 -5.34
C SER A 79 13.79 29.80 -5.02
N LEU A 80 12.88 30.74 -4.71
CA LEU A 80 11.46 30.46 -4.51
C LEU A 80 10.82 29.85 -5.75
N GLU A 81 11.17 30.33 -6.94
CA GLU A 81 10.63 29.77 -8.18
C GLU A 81 11.06 28.31 -8.38
N ALA A 82 12.31 27.97 -8.05
CA ALA A 82 12.75 26.58 -8.08
C ALA A 82 11.97 25.73 -7.08
N MET A 83 11.81 26.21 -5.84
CA MET A 83 11.00 25.52 -4.82
C MET A 83 9.59 25.23 -5.35
N TYR A 84 8.86 26.23 -5.86
CA TYR A 84 7.50 26.02 -6.36
C TYR A 84 7.44 24.96 -7.46
N ARG A 85 8.39 24.95 -8.41
CA ARG A 85 8.43 23.95 -9.48
C ARG A 85 8.67 22.54 -8.94
N PHE A 86 9.71 22.36 -8.12
CA PHE A 86 10.09 21.05 -7.60
C PHE A 86 9.04 20.46 -6.64
N GLU A 87 8.49 21.30 -5.75
CA GLU A 87 7.46 20.88 -4.80
C GLU A 87 6.14 20.57 -5.51
N THR A 88 5.74 21.35 -6.52
CA THR A 88 4.53 21.05 -7.30
C THR A 88 4.65 19.73 -8.06
N VAL A 89 5.80 19.47 -8.70
CA VAL A 89 6.05 18.19 -9.38
C VAL A 89 5.97 17.03 -8.39
N SER A 90 6.60 17.16 -7.22
CA SER A 90 6.60 16.12 -6.18
C SER A 90 5.21 15.85 -5.62
N MET A 91 4.41 16.89 -5.43
CA MET A 91 3.02 16.78 -5.01
C MET A 91 2.17 16.06 -6.06
N VAL A 92 2.29 16.42 -7.34
CA VAL A 92 1.55 15.75 -8.43
C VAL A 92 1.94 14.28 -8.54
N LEU A 93 3.24 13.96 -8.49
CA LEU A 93 3.71 12.57 -8.49
C LEU A 93 3.17 11.80 -7.29
N SER A 94 3.12 12.43 -6.10
CA SER A 94 2.55 11.81 -4.90
C SER A 94 1.07 11.48 -5.04
N LEU A 95 0.28 12.36 -5.68
CA LEU A 95 -1.12 12.08 -5.98
C LEU A 95 -1.30 10.94 -6.98
N ILE A 96 -0.47 10.86 -8.02
CA ILE A 96 -0.46 9.75 -8.97
C ILE A 96 -0.14 8.44 -8.25
N MET A 97 0.86 8.45 -7.36
CA MET A 97 1.24 7.29 -6.55
C MET A 97 0.10 6.84 -5.63
N ILE A 98 -0.63 7.76 -5.01
CA ILE A 98 -1.82 7.43 -4.22
C ILE A 98 -2.84 6.67 -5.08
N GLY A 99 -3.12 7.16 -6.30
CA GLY A 99 -4.02 6.47 -7.23
C GLY A 99 -3.58 5.04 -7.56
N ILE A 100 -2.28 4.85 -7.79
CA ILE A 100 -1.70 3.51 -8.04
C ILE A 100 -1.84 2.61 -6.80
N VAL A 101 -1.52 3.11 -5.61
CA VAL A 101 -1.60 2.32 -4.37
C VAL A 101 -3.06 1.92 -4.07
N ILE A 102 -4.03 2.82 -4.29
CA ILE A 102 -5.46 2.52 -4.16
C ILE A 102 -5.88 1.42 -5.13
N HIS A 103 -5.31 1.37 -6.34
CA HIS A 103 -5.60 0.30 -7.30
C HIS A 103 -5.17 -1.10 -6.80
N TYR A 104 -4.24 -1.20 -5.85
CA TYR A 104 -3.86 -2.45 -5.18
C TYR A 104 -4.71 -2.78 -3.95
N HIS A 105 -5.61 -1.88 -3.53
CA HIS A 105 -6.56 -2.16 -2.45
C HIS A 105 -7.62 -3.17 -2.89
N GLU A 106 -7.94 -4.13 -2.02
CA GLU A 106 -8.84 -5.26 -2.34
C GLU A 106 -10.26 -4.84 -2.74
N ARG A 107 -10.74 -3.71 -2.21
CA ARG A 107 -12.10 -3.20 -2.47
C ARG A 107 -12.14 -2.13 -3.55
N CYS A 108 -11.07 -1.93 -4.32
CA CYS A 108 -11.07 -0.90 -5.35
C CYS A 108 -12.06 -1.28 -6.47
N PRO A 109 -13.17 -0.54 -6.67
CA PRO A 109 -14.15 -0.86 -7.70
C PRO A 109 -13.68 -0.47 -9.10
N CYS A 110 -12.67 0.40 -9.20
CA CYS A 110 -12.20 1.01 -10.43
C CYS A 110 -10.87 0.38 -10.88
N ARG A 111 -10.94 -0.77 -11.55
CA ARG A 111 -9.79 -1.38 -12.24
C ARG A 111 -9.58 -0.75 -13.61
N VAL A 112 -9.32 0.56 -13.62
CA VAL A 112 -9.24 1.38 -14.85
C VAL A 112 -7.89 1.31 -15.58
N LEU A 113 -6.82 0.90 -14.89
CA LEU A 113 -5.48 0.83 -15.46
C LEU A 113 -5.15 -0.59 -15.95
N PRO A 114 -4.58 -0.75 -17.16
CA PRO A 114 -4.12 -2.05 -17.64
C PRO A 114 -2.90 -2.53 -16.85
N GLU A 115 -2.84 -3.83 -16.56
CA GLU A 115 -1.80 -4.44 -15.72
C GLU A 115 -0.35 -4.18 -16.20
N PRO A 116 -0.03 -4.24 -17.51
CA PRO A 116 1.31 -3.95 -17.97
C PRO A 116 1.76 -2.51 -17.69
N LEU A 117 0.82 -1.55 -17.75
CA LEU A 117 1.08 -0.16 -17.43
C LEU A 117 1.34 0.00 -15.93
N LEU A 118 0.50 -0.62 -15.10
CA LEU A 118 0.63 -0.57 -13.65
C LEU A 118 1.97 -1.14 -13.17
N ARG A 119 2.39 -2.31 -13.69
CA ARG A 119 3.70 -2.91 -13.42
C ARG A 119 4.84 -1.96 -13.81
N THR A 120 4.75 -1.39 -15.02
CA THR A 120 5.79 -0.46 -15.52
C THR A 120 5.90 0.77 -14.63
N LEU A 121 4.76 1.36 -14.24
CA LEU A 121 4.72 2.51 -13.32
C LEU A 121 5.32 2.15 -11.96
N CYS A 122 5.01 0.96 -11.41
CA CYS A 122 5.58 0.51 -10.14
C CYS A 122 7.11 0.38 -10.21
N TRP A 123 7.67 -0.15 -11.31
CA TRP A 123 9.12 -0.18 -11.49
C TRP A 123 9.73 1.22 -11.61
N ILE A 124 9.07 2.15 -12.32
CA ILE A 124 9.51 3.55 -12.41
C ILE A 124 9.55 4.18 -11.02
N PHE A 125 8.50 4.03 -10.21
CA PHE A 125 8.46 4.58 -8.86
C PHE A 125 9.44 3.89 -7.91
N CYS A 126 9.65 2.58 -8.04
CA CYS A 126 10.71 1.87 -7.33
C CYS A 126 12.08 2.49 -7.59
N ALA A 127 12.44 2.73 -8.86
CA ALA A 127 13.70 3.35 -9.24
C ALA A 127 13.80 4.81 -8.76
N LEU A 128 12.72 5.58 -8.88
CA LEU A 128 12.64 6.96 -8.40
C LEU A 128 12.88 7.03 -6.89
N PHE A 129 12.29 6.14 -6.09
CA PHE A 129 12.50 6.12 -4.64
C PHE A 129 13.88 5.57 -4.24
N ALA A 130 14.43 4.62 -5.00
CA ALA A 130 15.81 4.18 -4.80
C ALA A 130 16.79 5.34 -5.02
N LEU A 131 16.59 6.12 -6.09
CA LEU A 131 17.39 7.32 -6.34
C LEU A 131 17.19 8.39 -5.26
N ASN A 132 15.96 8.59 -4.78
CA ASN A 132 15.71 9.47 -3.62
C ASN A 132 16.40 8.99 -2.36
N THR A 133 16.49 7.67 -2.13
CA THR A 133 17.23 7.11 -0.99
C THR A 133 18.70 7.50 -1.06
N LEU A 134 19.32 7.34 -2.24
CA LEU A 134 20.70 7.78 -2.48
C LEU A 134 20.86 9.31 -2.33
N GLY A 135 19.88 10.08 -2.82
CA GLY A 135 19.85 11.53 -2.66
C GLY A 135 19.81 11.97 -1.21
N ASN A 136 18.95 11.34 -0.40
CA ASN A 136 18.83 11.62 1.04
C ASN A 136 20.07 11.20 1.83
N MET A 137 20.73 10.11 1.44
CA MET A 137 22.03 9.71 2.00
C MET A 137 23.15 10.71 1.67
N ALA A 138 23.04 11.41 0.53
CA ALA A 138 23.97 12.46 0.12
C ALA A 138 23.54 13.87 0.56
N ALA A 139 22.44 13.99 1.30
CA ALA A 139 21.92 15.28 1.75
C ALA A 139 22.81 15.92 2.82
N LYS A 140 22.87 17.25 2.81
CA LYS A 140 23.61 18.03 3.83
C LYS A 140 22.89 18.09 5.17
N THR A 141 21.58 17.86 5.17
CA THR A 141 20.76 17.97 6.38
C THR A 141 20.64 16.60 7.06
N TRP A 142 20.86 16.56 8.38
CA TRP A 142 20.69 15.33 9.15
C TRP A 142 19.22 14.87 9.17
N PHE A 143 18.29 15.82 9.05
CA PHE A 143 16.85 15.54 9.02
C PHE A 143 16.46 14.71 7.80
N GLU A 144 16.92 15.08 6.59
CA GLU A 144 16.67 14.28 5.38
C GLU A 144 17.30 12.90 5.47
N MET A 145 18.53 12.83 5.97
CA MET A 145 19.25 11.58 6.10
C MET A 145 18.55 10.60 7.07
N VAL A 146 18.08 11.06 8.23
CA VAL A 146 17.52 10.17 9.27
C VAL A 146 16.06 9.82 9.02
N PHE A 147 15.23 10.76 8.57
CA PHE A 147 13.80 10.54 8.41
C PHE A 147 13.42 10.12 6.99
N PHE A 148 13.94 10.81 5.97
CA PHE A 148 13.52 10.56 4.59
C PHE A 148 14.23 9.35 3.97
N THR A 149 15.45 9.00 4.36
CA THR A 149 16.14 7.79 3.85
C THR A 149 15.39 6.48 4.15
N PRO A 150 15.03 6.14 5.40
CA PRO A 150 14.29 4.90 5.66
C PRO A 150 12.90 4.92 5.03
N LEU A 151 12.27 6.09 4.94
CA LEU A 151 10.96 6.27 4.30
C LEU A 151 11.03 6.00 2.80
N THR A 152 11.99 6.58 2.08
CA THR A 152 12.13 6.37 0.64
C THR A 152 12.61 4.95 0.31
N LEU A 153 13.43 4.34 1.16
CA LEU A 153 13.79 2.93 1.04
C LEU A 153 12.55 2.03 1.20
N PHE A 154 11.73 2.26 2.21
CA PHE A 154 10.46 1.53 2.41
C PHE A 154 9.54 1.65 1.19
N MET A 155 9.39 2.86 0.64
CA MET A 155 8.58 3.08 -0.56
C MET A 155 9.15 2.36 -1.78
N SER A 156 10.48 2.39 -1.97
CA SER A 156 11.15 1.68 -3.07
C SER A 156 10.87 0.17 -3.03
N VAL A 157 11.08 -0.46 -1.88
CA VAL A 157 10.82 -1.90 -1.68
C VAL A 157 9.34 -2.24 -1.86
N SER A 158 8.44 -1.37 -1.40
CA SER A 158 7.00 -1.61 -1.51
C SER A 158 6.51 -1.53 -2.96
N PHE A 159 7.02 -0.59 -3.75
CA PHE A 159 6.75 -0.52 -5.19
C PHE A 159 7.35 -1.71 -5.96
N ALA A 160 8.56 -2.15 -5.59
CA ALA A 160 9.13 -3.38 -6.14
C ALA A 160 8.24 -4.60 -5.87
N ARG A 161 7.73 -4.72 -4.64
CA ARG A 161 6.78 -5.77 -4.26
C ARG A 161 5.52 -5.72 -5.13
N PHE A 162 4.91 -4.55 -5.32
CA PHE A 162 3.73 -4.38 -6.19
C PHE A 162 3.99 -4.77 -7.65
N ALA A 163 5.20 -4.47 -8.16
CA ALA A 163 5.58 -4.81 -9.53
C ALA A 163 5.86 -6.31 -9.76
N ILE A 164 6.20 -7.04 -8.69
CA ILE A 164 6.44 -8.49 -8.72
C ILE A 164 5.15 -9.27 -8.44
N GLU A 165 4.25 -8.69 -7.64
CA GLU A 165 2.97 -9.28 -7.22
C GLU A 165 1.91 -9.23 -8.34
N ASP A 166 2.26 -9.72 -9.53
CA ASP A 166 1.35 -9.82 -10.69
C ASP A 166 0.46 -11.08 -10.66
N ASN A 167 0.66 -11.97 -9.68
CA ASN A 167 0.07 -13.33 -9.71
C ASN A 167 -1.07 -13.60 -8.71
N VAL A 168 -1.45 -12.64 -7.87
CA VAL A 168 -2.55 -12.86 -6.88
C VAL A 168 -3.93 -12.62 -7.49
N ARG A 169 -4.02 -11.84 -8.59
CA ARG A 169 -5.29 -11.49 -9.24
C ARG A 169 -5.85 -12.60 -10.13
N GLY A 170 -5.02 -13.56 -10.55
CA GLY A 170 -5.46 -14.77 -11.25
C GLY A 170 -6.28 -15.75 -10.38
N TYR A 171 -6.24 -15.62 -9.05
CA TYR A 171 -7.00 -16.46 -8.12
C TYR A 171 -8.48 -16.09 -7.99
N GLU A 172 -8.90 -14.90 -8.45
CA GLU A 172 -10.35 -14.57 -8.52
C GLU A 172 -11.09 -15.42 -9.55
N ASN A 173 -10.36 -16.00 -10.52
CA ASN A 173 -10.91 -16.93 -11.52
C ASN A 173 -10.86 -18.41 -11.07
N PHE A 174 -10.48 -18.71 -9.81
CA PHE A 174 -10.59 -20.07 -9.28
C PHE A 174 -12.06 -20.36 -8.94
N PRO A 175 -12.69 -21.39 -9.55
CA PRO A 175 -14.13 -21.64 -9.45
C PRO A 175 -14.65 -22.07 -8.06
N GLY A 176 -13.85 -21.96 -6.99
CA GLY A 176 -14.26 -22.25 -5.60
C GLY A 176 -14.20 -21.05 -4.64
N VAL A 177 -13.78 -19.86 -5.09
CA VAL A 177 -13.69 -18.65 -4.23
C VAL A 177 -14.95 -17.78 -4.33
N ALA A 178 -15.63 -17.79 -5.48
CA ALA A 178 -16.82 -16.97 -5.73
C ALA A 178 -18.04 -17.37 -4.87
N GLU A 179 -18.08 -18.59 -4.36
CA GLU A 179 -19.23 -19.10 -3.60
C GLU A 179 -19.25 -18.62 -2.14
N ASN A 180 -18.09 -18.20 -1.60
CA ASN A 180 -17.99 -17.68 -0.23
C ASN A 180 -18.04 -16.15 -0.15
N SER A 181 -17.84 -15.43 -1.25
CA SER A 181 -17.89 -13.95 -1.27
C SER A 181 -19.31 -13.40 -1.35
N SER A 182 -20.26 -14.16 -1.91
CA SER A 182 -21.69 -13.83 -1.95
C SER A 182 -22.37 -13.90 -0.57
N LEU A 183 -21.83 -14.67 0.38
CA LEU A 183 -22.37 -14.79 1.74
C LEU A 183 -21.88 -13.70 2.71
N THR A 184 -20.83 -12.96 2.38
CA THR A 184 -20.32 -11.85 3.22
C THR A 184 -20.73 -10.45 2.75
N GLY A 185 -21.47 -10.35 1.64
CA GLY A 185 -21.99 -9.09 1.08
C GLY A 185 -23.36 -8.65 1.61
N VAL A 186 -23.95 -9.39 2.55
CA VAL A 186 -25.19 -9.02 3.24
C VAL A 186 -24.89 -8.95 4.73
N LEU A 187 -24.40 -7.80 5.19
CA LEU A 187 -24.54 -7.25 6.54
C LEU A 187 -24.03 -5.80 6.55
#